data_AF-A0A2K4FGE7-F1
#
_entry.id   AF-A0A2K4FGE7-F1
#
_cell.length_a   1.000
_cell.length_b   1.000
_cell.length_c   1.000
_cell.angle_alpha   90.00
_cell.angle_beta   90.00
_cell.angle_gamma   90.00
#
_symmetry.space_group_name_H-M   'P 1'
#
loop_
_entity.id
_entity.type
_entity.pdbx_description
1 polymer ?
#
loop_
_entity_poly.entity_id
_entity_poly.type
_entity_poly.pdbx_seq_one_letter_code
_entity_poly.pdbx_strand_id
1 'polypeptide(L)'
;PTGTTQFDVSLSLNDDGDCISGQFEYATDLFDASTIARWGQHLLHLLDALLDDATQPLASLPLLDDAQRQQLLETFNPAGAALDESPSRFPHVVFEAQASLTPDAVALVCAGETLSYAELNAQANRVAHGLIALGVQPDDTVGLCARRSPHMLIGLLGILKAGAAYVPLDPQYPAQRLAHMLADSKPRALVHQPGLDELPVPQGLATLELGSAPLAQAPTHNPQVKGLGFSHLAYVIYTSGSTGLPKGVMVEHRGLRNLLDWYLEDLAFHAGDAVLLASSYNFDLTQKNILAPLMVGATLHLAAEPFNPGAIVA
;
A
#
# COMPACT_ATOMS: atom_id res chain seq x y z
N PRO A 1 9.37 -20.45 48.15
CA PRO A 1 8.70 -19.28 47.54
C PRO A 1 7.87 -18.53 48.60
N THR A 2 8.17 -17.24 48.83
CA THR A 2 7.49 -16.36 49.79
C THR A 2 6.05 -16.03 49.41
N GLY A 3 5.67 -16.25 48.13
CA GLY A 3 4.31 -16.04 47.62
C GLY A 3 3.93 -14.57 47.41
N THR A 4 4.84 -13.65 47.68
CA THR A 4 4.66 -12.19 47.56
C THR A 4 6.00 -11.57 47.18
N THR A 5 5.99 -10.57 46.30
CA THR A 5 7.15 -9.72 45.97
C THR A 5 6.91 -8.28 46.42
N GLN A 6 7.98 -7.53 46.72
CA GLN A 6 7.90 -6.11 47.10
C GLN A 6 8.01 -5.16 45.89
N PHE A 7 8.62 -5.63 44.80
CA PHE A 7 8.83 -4.87 43.56
C PHE A 7 8.43 -5.71 42.35
N ASP A 8 8.28 -5.07 41.19
CA ASP A 8 7.94 -5.74 39.93
C ASP A 8 8.97 -6.82 39.58
N VAL A 9 10.27 -6.47 39.64
CA VAL A 9 11.41 -7.37 39.50
C VAL A 9 12.54 -6.92 40.43
N SER A 10 13.21 -7.86 41.08
CA SER A 10 14.40 -7.65 41.90
C SER A 10 15.46 -8.69 41.55
N LEU A 11 16.67 -8.24 41.24
CA LEU A 11 17.84 -9.10 41.10
C LEU A 11 18.71 -8.92 42.35
N SER A 12 18.89 -10.00 43.11
CA SER A 12 19.84 -10.05 44.22
C SER A 12 21.06 -10.84 43.78
N LEU A 13 22.25 -10.26 43.94
CA LEU A 13 23.53 -10.92 43.66
C LEU A 13 24.28 -11.17 44.97
N ASN A 14 24.95 -12.31 45.06
CA ASN A 14 25.82 -12.67 46.18
C ASN A 14 27.17 -13.17 45.64
N ASP A 15 28.25 -12.62 46.17
CA ASP A 15 29.63 -12.98 45.84
C ASP A 15 30.21 -13.78 47.01
N ASP A 16 30.55 -15.04 46.78
CA ASP A 16 31.19 -15.91 47.77
C ASP A 16 32.72 -15.97 47.64
N GLY A 17 33.30 -15.19 46.72
CA GLY A 17 34.73 -15.12 46.42
C GLY A 17 35.17 -16.00 45.25
N ASP A 18 34.52 -17.14 45.04
CA ASP A 18 34.81 -18.06 43.93
C ASP A 18 33.74 -17.95 42.83
N CYS A 19 32.52 -17.53 43.17
CA CYS A 19 31.37 -17.44 42.30
C CYS A 19 30.46 -16.26 42.67
N ILE A 20 29.97 -15.55 41.65
CA ILE A 20 28.86 -14.62 41.79
C ILE A 20 27.58 -15.37 41.43
N SER A 21 26.71 -15.55 42.41
CA SER A 21 25.39 -16.15 42.25
C SER A 21 24.31 -15.08 42.29
N GLY A 22 23.18 -15.34 41.61
CA GLY A 22 22.09 -14.38 41.51
C GLY A 22 20.71 -15.03 41.57
N GLN A 23 19.74 -14.30 42.09
CA GLN A 23 18.34 -14.69 42.09
C GLN A 23 17.46 -13.54 41.62
N PHE A 24 16.53 -13.86 40.73
CA PHE A 24 15.41 -12.99 40.41
C PHE A 24 14.20 -13.31 41.29
N GLU A 25 13.60 -12.27 41.87
CA GLU A 25 12.26 -12.26 42.46
C GLU A 25 11.39 -11.33 41.60
N TYR A 26 10.17 -11.75 41.26
CA TYR A 26 9.33 -11.00 40.32
C TYR A 26 7.84 -11.21 40.56
N ALA A 27 7.04 -10.24 40.14
CA ALA A 27 5.58 -10.29 40.21
C ALA A 27 5.04 -11.19 39.09
N THR A 28 4.42 -12.31 39.45
CA THR A 28 3.85 -13.27 38.48
C THR A 28 2.64 -12.73 37.71
N ASP A 29 1.98 -11.71 38.25
CA ASP A 29 0.90 -11.00 37.57
C ASP A 29 1.42 -10.15 36.39
N LEU A 30 2.73 -9.87 36.35
CA LEU A 30 3.38 -9.06 35.33
C LEU A 30 4.34 -9.86 34.43
N PHE A 31 4.97 -10.92 34.95
CA PHE A 31 6.01 -11.65 34.24
C PHE A 31 5.83 -13.17 34.30
N ASP A 32 5.94 -13.79 33.12
CA ASP A 32 6.11 -15.23 32.99
C ASP A 32 7.53 -15.65 33.39
N ALA A 33 7.65 -16.83 33.99
CA ALA A 33 8.94 -17.42 34.35
C ALA A 33 9.90 -17.53 33.16
N SER A 34 9.38 -17.79 31.96
CA SER A 34 10.18 -17.88 30.72
C SER A 34 10.81 -16.54 30.34
N THR A 35 10.14 -15.42 30.64
CA THR A 35 10.66 -14.07 30.38
C THR A 35 11.84 -13.76 31.31
N ILE A 36 11.71 -14.04 32.60
CA ILE A 36 12.78 -13.81 33.58
C ILE A 36 13.97 -14.73 33.32
N ALA A 37 13.71 -15.99 32.94
CA ALA A 37 14.77 -16.91 32.53
C ALA A 37 15.56 -16.38 31.32
N ARG A 38 14.88 -15.85 30.29
CA ARG A 38 15.56 -15.22 29.14
C ARG A 38 16.40 -14.01 29.57
N TRP A 39 15.89 -13.15 30.44
CA TRP A 39 16.67 -12.00 30.95
C TRP A 39 17.91 -12.42 31.74
N GLY A 40 17.80 -13.50 32.52
CA GLY A 40 18.97 -14.11 33.18
C GLY A 40 20.02 -14.57 32.18
N GLN A 41 19.62 -15.23 31.09
CA GLN A 41 20.54 -15.64 30.03
C GLN A 41 21.16 -14.44 29.31
N HIS A 42 20.38 -13.37 29.05
CA HIS A 42 20.89 -12.13 28.48
C HIS A 42 21.94 -11.46 29.38
N LEU A 43 21.70 -11.42 30.69
CA LEU A 43 22.67 -10.87 31.65
C LEU A 43 23.98 -11.67 31.62
N LEU A 44 23.89 -13.00 31.63
CA LEU A 44 25.07 -13.86 31.55
C LEU A 44 25.84 -13.65 30.24
N HIS A 45 25.13 -13.59 29.11
CA HIS A 45 25.77 -13.36 27.81
C HIS A 45 26.49 -12.01 27.72
N LEU A 46 25.91 -10.95 28.29
CA LEU A 46 26.57 -9.64 28.40
C LEU A 46 27.83 -9.69 29.28
N LEU A 47 27.76 -10.40 30.41
CA LEU A 47 28.90 -10.55 31.31
C LEU A 47 30.02 -11.35 30.66
N ASP A 48 29.71 -12.43 29.94
CA ASP A 48 30.70 -13.20 29.18
C ASP A 48 31.41 -12.33 28.14
N ALA A 49 30.66 -11.52 27.37
CA ALA A 49 31.26 -10.61 26.40
C ALA A 49 32.15 -9.54 27.05
N LEU A 50 31.77 -9.02 28.24
CA LEU A 50 32.59 -8.08 29.01
C LEU A 50 33.91 -8.70 29.50
N LEU A 51 33.92 -10.00 29.76
CA LEU A 51 35.12 -10.72 30.18
C LEU A 51 36.12 -10.87 29.02
N ASP A 52 35.64 -10.96 27.78
CA ASP A 52 36.50 -11.03 26.59
C ASP A 52 37.23 -9.71 26.29
N ASP A 53 36.56 -8.57 26.45
CA ASP A 53 37.16 -7.23 26.37
C ASP A 53 36.43 -6.22 27.27
N ALA A 54 37.05 -5.90 28.42
CA ALA A 54 36.50 -4.95 29.38
C ALA A 54 36.57 -3.48 28.92
N THR A 55 37.27 -3.18 27.83
CA THR A 55 37.43 -1.82 27.29
C THR A 55 36.41 -1.47 26.21
N GLN A 56 35.64 -2.46 25.74
CA GLN A 56 34.65 -2.24 24.70
C GLN A 56 33.48 -1.34 25.20
N PRO A 57 32.87 -0.53 24.32
CA PRO A 57 31.70 0.26 24.71
C PRO A 57 30.51 -0.61 25.13
N LEU A 58 29.80 -0.21 26.19
CA LEU A 58 28.57 -0.90 26.63
C LEU A 58 27.55 -1.11 25.49
N ALA A 59 27.46 -0.15 24.56
CA ALA A 59 26.54 -0.20 23.42
C ALA A 59 26.91 -1.26 22.35
N SER A 60 28.12 -1.83 22.38
CA SER A 60 28.54 -2.89 21.45
C SER A 60 28.39 -4.29 22.01
N LEU A 61 28.03 -4.45 23.28
CA LEU A 61 27.88 -5.77 23.90
C LEU A 61 26.66 -6.51 23.32
N PRO A 62 26.79 -7.81 22.99
CA PRO A 62 25.69 -8.60 22.47
C PRO A 62 24.71 -8.94 23.60
N LEU A 63 23.47 -8.45 23.50
CA LEU A 63 22.39 -8.83 24.40
C LEU A 63 21.79 -10.20 24.03
N LEU A 64 21.67 -10.45 22.73
CA LEU A 64 21.07 -11.66 22.17
C LEU A 64 22.14 -12.69 21.87
N ASP A 65 21.88 -13.93 22.24
CA ASP A 65 22.71 -15.06 21.82
C ASP A 65 22.60 -15.33 20.31
N ASP A 66 23.47 -16.19 19.79
CA ASP A 66 23.52 -16.53 18.37
C ASP A 66 22.22 -17.15 17.87
N ALA A 67 21.52 -17.96 18.68
CA ALA A 67 20.28 -18.61 18.28
C ALA A 67 19.14 -17.60 18.14
N GLN A 68 19.04 -16.64 19.07
CA GLN A 68 18.09 -15.54 19.03
C GLN A 68 18.38 -14.60 17.86
N ARG A 69 19.66 -14.29 17.61
CA ARG A 69 20.08 -13.50 16.46
C ARG A 69 19.72 -14.21 15.16
N GLN A 70 19.97 -15.50 15.04
CA GLN A 70 19.60 -16.31 13.89
C GLN A 70 18.08 -16.30 13.69
N GLN A 71 17.30 -16.47 14.76
CA GLN A 71 15.85 -16.44 14.68
C GLN A 71 15.33 -15.09 14.13
N LEU A 72 15.86 -13.97 14.60
CA LEU A 72 15.43 -12.64 14.16
C LEU A 72 15.88 -12.32 12.73
N LEU A 73 17.12 -12.67 12.37
CA LEU A 73 17.72 -12.26 11.09
C LEU A 73 17.43 -13.23 9.95
N GLU A 74 17.24 -14.52 10.23
CA GLU A 74 17.10 -15.56 9.20
C GLU A 74 15.71 -16.20 9.25
N THR A 75 15.27 -16.65 10.43
CA THR A 75 14.00 -17.38 10.55
C THR A 75 12.79 -16.48 10.31
N PHE A 76 12.79 -15.26 10.87
CA PHE A 76 11.72 -14.28 10.67
C PHE A 76 11.87 -13.46 9.38
N ASN A 77 13.08 -13.42 8.82
CA ASN A 77 13.38 -12.69 7.58
C ASN A 77 14.00 -13.64 6.55
N PRO A 78 13.28 -14.70 6.13
CA PRO A 78 13.79 -15.61 5.10
C PRO A 78 14.09 -14.81 3.83
N ALA A 79 15.19 -15.15 3.16
CA ALA A 79 15.57 -14.48 1.92
C ALA A 79 14.45 -14.64 0.88
N GLY A 80 13.85 -13.51 0.48
CA GLY A 80 12.81 -13.50 -0.54
C GLY A 80 13.36 -13.78 -1.93
N ALA A 81 12.51 -14.28 -2.83
CA ALA A 81 12.85 -14.38 -4.24
C ALA A 81 13.03 -12.98 -4.85
N ALA A 82 13.90 -12.87 -5.85
CA ALA A 82 14.02 -11.64 -6.62
C ALA A 82 12.70 -11.34 -7.36
N LEU A 83 12.25 -10.09 -7.28
CA LEU A 83 11.06 -9.65 -8.01
C LEU A 83 11.34 -9.64 -9.52
N ASP A 84 10.46 -10.24 -10.30
CA ASP A 84 10.47 -10.12 -11.76
C ASP A 84 9.94 -8.75 -12.18
N GLU A 85 10.84 -7.90 -12.67
CA GLU A 85 10.59 -6.52 -13.11
C GLU A 85 10.43 -6.41 -14.64
N SER A 86 10.03 -7.50 -15.31
CA SER A 86 9.72 -7.44 -16.74
C SER A 86 8.52 -6.52 -17.03
N PRO A 87 8.47 -5.82 -18.18
CA PRO A 87 7.36 -4.91 -18.50
C PRO A 87 5.97 -5.57 -18.48
N SER A 88 5.89 -6.88 -18.74
CA SER A 88 4.65 -7.66 -18.61
C SER A 88 4.09 -7.73 -17.19
N ARG A 89 4.88 -7.33 -16.19
CA ARG A 89 4.52 -7.42 -14.77
C ARG A 89 3.91 -6.13 -14.21
N PHE A 90 3.85 -5.04 -14.96
CA PHE A 90 3.13 -3.86 -14.48
C PHE A 90 1.65 -4.18 -14.25
N PRO A 91 1.05 -3.74 -13.12
CA PRO A 91 -0.35 -4.10 -12.82
C PRO A 91 -1.34 -3.75 -13.94
N HIS A 92 -1.15 -2.60 -14.60
CA HIS A 92 -2.00 -2.20 -15.73
C HIS A 92 -1.78 -3.08 -16.98
N VAL A 93 -0.58 -3.61 -17.21
CA VAL A 93 -0.29 -4.53 -18.32
C VAL A 93 -0.84 -5.93 -18.05
N VAL A 94 -0.78 -6.40 -16.79
CA VAL A 94 -1.43 -7.66 -16.41
C VAL A 94 -2.95 -7.56 -16.58
N PHE A 95 -3.55 -6.43 -16.17
CA PHE A 95 -4.95 -6.14 -16.45
C PHE A 95 -5.26 -6.12 -17.95
N GLU A 96 -4.40 -5.57 -18.80
CA GLU A 96 -4.57 -5.60 -20.27
C GLU A 96 -4.59 -7.01 -20.84
N ALA A 97 -3.68 -7.87 -20.37
CA ALA A 97 -3.62 -9.26 -20.74
C ALA A 97 -4.91 -9.98 -20.31
N GLN A 98 -5.36 -9.76 -19.08
CA GLN A 98 -6.62 -10.32 -18.57
C GLN A 98 -7.83 -9.81 -19.38
N ALA A 99 -7.86 -8.53 -19.72
CA ALA A 99 -8.95 -7.96 -20.51
C ALA A 99 -9.00 -8.49 -21.94
N SER A 100 -7.85 -8.90 -22.48
CA SER A 100 -7.77 -9.58 -23.78
C SER A 100 -8.19 -11.05 -23.68
N LEU A 101 -7.91 -11.69 -22.54
CA LEU A 101 -8.23 -13.09 -22.28
C LEU A 101 -9.73 -13.32 -22.08
N THR A 102 -10.40 -12.44 -21.33
CA THR A 102 -11.83 -12.54 -20.98
C THR A 102 -12.57 -11.23 -21.24
N PRO A 103 -12.69 -10.77 -22.50
CA PRO A 103 -13.19 -9.44 -22.82
C PRO A 103 -14.64 -9.20 -22.36
N ASP A 104 -15.49 -10.21 -22.47
CA ASP A 104 -16.92 -10.13 -22.15
C ASP A 104 -17.23 -10.42 -20.68
N ALA A 105 -16.24 -10.85 -19.89
CA ALA A 105 -16.43 -11.06 -18.46
C ALA A 105 -16.66 -9.73 -17.74
N VAL A 106 -17.49 -9.75 -16.69
CA VAL A 106 -17.76 -8.56 -15.88
C VAL A 106 -16.52 -8.23 -15.05
N ALA A 107 -15.98 -7.02 -15.23
CA ALA A 107 -14.87 -6.52 -14.41
C ALA A 107 -15.37 -5.71 -13.22
N LEU A 108 -16.44 -4.95 -13.41
CA LEU A 108 -16.91 -3.97 -12.45
C LEU A 108 -18.44 -3.95 -12.36
N VAL A 109 -18.96 -3.86 -11.13
CA VAL A 109 -20.37 -3.65 -10.82
C VAL A 109 -20.53 -2.46 -9.89
N CYS A 110 -21.41 -1.51 -10.23
CA CYS A 110 -21.74 -0.36 -9.40
C CYS A 110 -23.21 0.03 -9.55
N ALA A 111 -23.99 -0.03 -8.47
CA ALA A 111 -25.39 0.40 -8.45
C ALA A 111 -26.28 -0.14 -9.60
N GLY A 112 -26.04 -1.38 -10.04
CA GLY A 112 -26.77 -2.02 -11.14
C GLY A 112 -26.17 -1.80 -12.53
N GLU A 113 -25.18 -0.91 -12.66
CA GLU A 113 -24.36 -0.80 -13.86
C GLU A 113 -23.21 -1.81 -13.82
N THR A 114 -22.91 -2.40 -14.97
CA THR A 114 -21.81 -3.34 -15.14
C THR A 114 -20.89 -2.87 -16.27
N LEU A 115 -19.58 -2.99 -16.07
CA LEU A 115 -18.61 -2.88 -17.16
C LEU A 115 -17.89 -4.20 -17.36
N SER A 116 -17.80 -4.63 -18.61
CA SER A 116 -16.94 -5.74 -18.99
C SER A 116 -15.46 -5.34 -18.90
N TYR A 117 -14.58 -6.34 -18.90
CA TYR A 117 -13.14 -6.11 -18.99
C TYR A 117 -12.75 -5.31 -20.24
N ALA A 118 -13.35 -5.62 -21.40
CA ALA A 118 -13.09 -4.89 -22.64
C ALA A 118 -13.56 -3.43 -22.56
N GLU A 119 -14.74 -3.18 -21.99
CA GLU A 119 -15.29 -1.83 -21.82
C GLU A 119 -14.46 -0.99 -20.86
N LEU A 120 -14.12 -1.55 -19.69
CA LEU A 120 -13.27 -0.88 -18.71
C LEU A 120 -11.90 -0.55 -19.29
N ASN A 121 -11.28 -1.50 -19.99
CA ASN A 121 -9.99 -1.29 -20.62
C ASN A 121 -10.05 -0.22 -21.73
N ALA A 122 -11.06 -0.26 -22.60
CA ALA A 122 -11.22 0.74 -23.65
C ALA A 122 -11.44 2.15 -23.09
N GLN A 123 -12.21 2.30 -22.02
CA GLN A 123 -12.44 3.59 -21.37
C GLN A 123 -11.16 4.10 -20.67
N ALA A 124 -10.43 3.22 -19.96
CA ALA A 124 -9.14 3.58 -19.37
C ALA A 124 -8.10 3.98 -20.43
N ASN A 125 -8.07 3.30 -21.58
CA ASN A 125 -7.17 3.62 -22.68
C ASN A 125 -7.44 5.01 -23.25
N ARG A 126 -8.71 5.43 -23.37
CA ARG A 126 -9.06 6.79 -23.81
C ARG A 126 -8.48 7.86 -22.88
N VAL A 127 -8.58 7.65 -21.57
CA VAL A 127 -7.97 8.53 -20.56
C VAL A 127 -6.46 8.55 -20.74
N ALA A 128 -5.84 7.39 -20.88
CA ALA A 128 -4.39 7.28 -21.04
C ALA A 128 -3.88 8.04 -22.28
N HIS A 129 -4.55 7.89 -23.43
CA HIS A 129 -4.22 8.66 -24.65
C HIS A 129 -4.41 10.17 -24.46
N GLY A 130 -5.47 10.58 -23.76
CA GLY A 130 -5.69 11.98 -23.39
C GLY A 130 -4.54 12.55 -22.55
N LEU A 131 -4.10 11.80 -21.53
CA LEU A 131 -2.98 12.19 -20.68
C LEU A 131 -1.65 12.24 -21.43
N ILE A 132 -1.38 11.25 -22.30
CA ILE A 132 -0.19 11.22 -23.15
C ILE A 132 -0.18 12.43 -24.11
N ALA A 133 -1.35 12.82 -24.66
CA ALA A 133 -1.47 14.01 -25.50
C ALA A 133 -1.21 15.32 -24.75
N LEU A 134 -1.42 15.34 -23.42
CA LEU A 134 -1.04 16.44 -22.53
C LEU A 134 0.44 16.42 -22.14
N GLY A 135 1.21 15.46 -22.65
CA GLY A 135 2.65 15.35 -22.40
C GLY A 135 3.03 14.70 -21.07
N VAL A 136 2.13 13.92 -20.48
CA VAL A 136 2.42 13.12 -19.28
C VAL A 136 3.57 12.12 -19.55
N GLN A 137 4.50 12.04 -18.61
CA GLN A 137 5.66 11.14 -18.64
C GLN A 137 5.76 10.30 -17.35
N PRO A 138 6.58 9.23 -17.33
CA PRO A 138 6.90 8.54 -16.08
C PRO A 138 7.36 9.50 -14.97
N ASP A 139 6.96 9.22 -13.73
CA ASP A 139 7.10 10.05 -12.53
C ASP A 139 6.32 11.39 -12.50
N ASP A 140 5.66 11.80 -13.59
CA ASP A 140 4.64 12.85 -13.46
C ASP A 140 3.51 12.33 -12.55
N THR A 141 2.98 13.21 -11.70
CA THR A 141 1.78 12.95 -10.92
C THR A 141 0.54 13.45 -11.67
N VAL A 142 -0.57 12.74 -11.53
CA VAL A 142 -1.88 13.15 -12.07
C VAL A 142 -2.91 13.09 -10.96
N GLY A 143 -3.59 14.21 -10.69
CA GLY A 143 -4.69 14.24 -9.74
C GLY A 143 -5.85 13.40 -10.26
N LEU A 144 -6.46 12.58 -9.40
CA LEU A 144 -7.68 11.83 -9.71
C LEU A 144 -8.76 12.24 -8.72
N CYS A 145 -9.72 13.05 -9.16
CA CYS A 145 -10.84 13.49 -8.33
C CYS A 145 -12.14 12.79 -8.75
N ALA A 146 -12.45 11.70 -8.05
CA ALA A 146 -13.66 10.92 -8.24
C ALA A 146 -14.16 10.36 -6.90
N ARG A 147 -15.47 10.14 -6.81
CA ARG A 147 -16.12 9.33 -5.78
C ARG A 147 -16.00 7.85 -6.14
N ARG A 148 -16.31 6.95 -5.21
CA ARG A 148 -16.37 5.51 -5.50
C ARG A 148 -17.44 5.22 -6.56
N SER A 149 -16.99 5.06 -7.80
CA SER A 149 -17.79 4.95 -9.01
C SER A 149 -16.95 4.34 -10.14
N PRO A 150 -17.54 3.96 -11.29
CA PRO A 150 -16.76 3.48 -12.44
C PRO A 150 -15.69 4.48 -12.90
N HIS A 151 -15.99 5.78 -12.83
CA HIS A 151 -15.04 6.85 -13.15
C HIS A 151 -13.73 6.76 -12.36
N MET A 152 -13.78 6.35 -11.08
CA MET A 152 -12.59 6.15 -10.25
C MET A 152 -11.63 5.11 -10.85
N LEU A 153 -12.15 3.96 -11.29
CA LEU A 153 -11.32 2.89 -11.85
C LEU A 153 -10.84 3.23 -13.26
N ILE A 154 -11.70 3.84 -14.08
CA ILE A 154 -11.34 4.30 -15.42
C ILE A 154 -10.19 5.30 -15.33
N GLY A 155 -10.29 6.29 -14.43
CA GLY A 155 -9.24 7.28 -14.20
C GLY A 155 -7.96 6.65 -13.64
N LEU A 156 -8.07 5.80 -12.62
CA LEU A 156 -6.92 5.12 -12.00
C LEU A 156 -6.15 4.28 -13.02
N LEU A 157 -6.84 3.40 -13.74
CA LEU A 157 -6.21 2.56 -14.76
C LEU A 157 -5.66 3.42 -15.91
N GLY A 158 -6.39 4.46 -16.33
CA GLY A 158 -5.94 5.37 -17.38
C GLY A 158 -4.65 6.11 -17.03
N ILE A 159 -4.50 6.55 -15.78
CA ILE A 159 -3.28 7.20 -15.29
C ILE A 159 -2.11 6.21 -15.26
N LEU A 160 -2.31 5.01 -14.71
CA LEU A 160 -1.27 3.97 -14.70
C LEU A 160 -0.83 3.58 -16.11
N LYS A 161 -1.77 3.48 -17.06
CA LYS A 161 -1.50 3.18 -18.48
C LYS A 161 -0.79 4.33 -19.20
N ALA A 162 -0.96 5.57 -18.75
CA ALA A 162 -0.16 6.70 -19.22
C ALA A 162 1.26 6.72 -18.63
N GLY A 163 1.56 5.82 -17.68
CA GLY A 163 2.84 5.70 -17.01
C GLY A 163 3.03 6.66 -15.83
N ALA A 164 1.99 7.40 -15.44
CA ALA A 164 2.04 8.36 -14.36
C ALA A 164 1.55 7.78 -13.03
N ALA A 165 1.91 8.46 -11.95
CA ALA A 165 1.39 8.17 -10.62
C ALA A 165 0.10 8.95 -10.36
N TYR A 166 -0.96 8.27 -9.92
CA TYR A 166 -2.17 8.99 -9.54
C TYR A 166 -2.08 9.52 -8.10
N VAL A 167 -2.66 10.70 -7.88
CA VAL A 167 -2.90 11.31 -6.56
C VAL A 167 -4.40 11.28 -6.32
N PRO A 168 -4.94 10.40 -5.47
CA PRO A 168 -6.37 10.35 -5.21
C PRO A 168 -6.81 11.61 -4.45
N LEU A 169 -7.92 12.19 -4.90
CA LEU A 169 -8.50 13.41 -4.35
C LEU A 169 -9.99 13.16 -4.06
N ASP A 170 -10.36 13.09 -2.79
CA ASP A 170 -11.75 12.96 -2.39
C ASP A 170 -12.50 14.29 -2.61
N PRO A 171 -13.52 14.35 -3.49
CA PRO A 171 -14.29 15.59 -3.70
C PRO A 171 -15.05 16.05 -2.44
N GLN A 172 -15.21 15.20 -1.41
CA GLN A 172 -15.80 15.59 -0.13
C GLN A 172 -14.82 16.30 0.81
N TYR A 173 -13.53 16.33 0.49
CA TYR A 173 -12.56 17.07 1.31
C TYR A 173 -12.80 18.58 1.22
N PRO A 174 -12.49 19.33 2.30
CA PRO A 174 -12.52 20.78 2.27
C PRO A 174 -11.67 21.33 1.12
N ALA A 175 -12.15 22.35 0.41
CA ALA A 175 -11.46 22.94 -0.74
C ALA A 175 -10.01 23.35 -0.42
N GLN A 176 -9.74 23.87 0.78
CA GLN A 176 -8.38 24.22 1.20
C GLN A 176 -7.44 23.00 1.26
N ARG A 177 -7.96 21.83 1.67
CA ARG A 177 -7.19 20.57 1.70
C ARG A 177 -6.87 20.10 0.29
N LEU A 178 -7.86 20.12 -0.62
CA LEU A 178 -7.66 19.78 -2.03
C LEU A 178 -6.65 20.72 -2.71
N ALA A 179 -6.79 22.04 -2.48
CA ALA A 179 -5.86 23.04 -3.00
C ALA A 179 -4.43 22.81 -2.49
N HIS A 180 -4.26 22.48 -1.21
CA HIS A 180 -2.95 22.15 -0.64
C HIS A 180 -2.35 20.89 -1.29
N MET A 181 -3.11 19.81 -1.42
CA MET A 181 -2.65 18.57 -2.05
C MET A 181 -2.25 18.81 -3.51
N LEU A 182 -3.03 19.57 -4.28
CA LEU A 182 -2.70 19.95 -5.66
C LEU A 182 -1.45 20.83 -5.74
N ALA A 183 -1.29 21.78 -4.83
CA ALA A 183 -0.12 22.66 -4.79
C ALA A 183 1.17 21.91 -4.41
N ASP A 184 1.07 20.96 -3.48
CA ASP A 184 2.19 20.17 -2.97
C ASP A 184 2.61 19.08 -3.97
N SER A 185 1.65 18.34 -4.54
CA SER A 185 1.92 17.26 -5.51
C SER A 185 2.26 17.74 -6.92
N LYS A 186 1.93 19.00 -7.26
CA LYS A 186 2.22 19.63 -8.56
C LYS A 186 1.90 18.73 -9.77
N PRO A 187 0.65 18.24 -9.88
CA PRO A 187 0.31 17.30 -10.93
C PRO A 187 0.41 17.94 -12.31
N ARG A 188 0.77 17.12 -13.30
CA ARG A 188 0.78 17.51 -14.72
C ARG A 188 -0.63 17.80 -15.23
N ALA A 189 -1.61 17.03 -14.74
CA ALA A 189 -3.01 17.13 -15.11
C ALA A 189 -3.91 16.71 -13.95
N LEU A 190 -5.19 17.08 -14.03
CA LEU A 190 -6.26 16.61 -13.14
C LEU A 190 -7.31 15.85 -13.96
N VAL A 191 -7.48 14.58 -13.66
CA VAL A 191 -8.60 13.76 -14.13
C VAL A 191 -9.72 13.85 -13.11
N HIS A 192 -10.95 14.12 -13.54
CA HIS A 192 -12.09 14.18 -12.64
C HIS A 192 -13.36 13.56 -13.24
N GLN A 193 -14.25 13.09 -12.39
CA GLN A 193 -15.59 12.68 -12.83
C GLN A 193 -16.43 13.89 -13.26
N PRO A 194 -17.49 13.69 -14.07
CA PRO A 194 -18.48 14.72 -14.37
C PRO A 194 -19.16 15.28 -13.11
N GLY A 195 -19.62 16.54 -13.21
CA GLY A 195 -20.43 17.20 -12.19
C GLY A 195 -19.66 17.63 -10.94
N LEU A 196 -18.36 17.87 -11.07
CA LEU A 196 -17.49 18.42 -10.02
C LEU A 196 -17.02 19.84 -10.38
N ASP A 197 -17.97 20.74 -10.62
CA ASP A 197 -17.72 22.08 -11.18
C ASP A 197 -16.97 23.02 -10.22
N GLU A 198 -16.93 22.73 -8.92
CA GLU A 198 -16.36 23.58 -7.86
C GLU A 198 -14.97 23.13 -7.37
N LEU A 199 -14.27 22.28 -8.13
CA LEU A 199 -12.93 21.84 -7.73
C LEU A 199 -11.95 23.03 -7.70
N PRO A 200 -11.11 23.16 -6.66
CA PRO A 200 -10.12 24.23 -6.55
C PRO A 200 -8.92 23.94 -7.47
N VAL A 201 -9.15 23.97 -8.78
CA VAL A 201 -8.15 23.69 -9.80
C VAL A 201 -7.18 24.88 -9.91
N PRO A 202 -5.86 24.67 -9.73
CA PRO A 202 -4.86 25.71 -9.96
C PRO A 202 -4.94 26.29 -11.38
N GLN A 203 -4.72 27.59 -11.52
CA GLN A 203 -4.73 28.25 -12.82
C GLN A 203 -3.68 27.63 -13.75
N GLY A 204 -4.10 27.24 -14.96
CA GLY A 204 -3.23 26.64 -15.98
C GLY A 204 -2.99 25.14 -15.84
N LEU A 205 -3.54 24.48 -14.81
CA LEU A 205 -3.51 23.02 -14.73
C LEU A 205 -4.45 22.43 -15.79
N ALA A 206 -3.94 21.52 -16.61
CA ALA A 206 -4.75 20.82 -17.61
C ALA A 206 -5.75 19.88 -16.91
N THR A 207 -7.01 19.89 -17.34
CA THR A 207 -8.07 19.04 -16.80
C THR A 207 -8.60 18.09 -17.86
N LEU A 208 -8.96 16.88 -17.43
CA LEU A 208 -9.65 15.88 -18.24
C LEU A 208 -10.89 15.39 -17.48
N GLU A 209 -12.06 15.79 -17.98
CA GLU A 209 -13.33 15.26 -17.48
C GLU A 209 -13.60 13.88 -18.10
N LEU A 210 -13.80 12.88 -17.24
CA LEU A 210 -14.13 11.52 -17.65
C LEU A 210 -15.48 11.49 -18.36
N GLY A 211 -15.56 10.82 -19.51
CA GLY A 211 -16.79 10.77 -20.31
C GLY A 211 -17.01 12.00 -21.21
N SER A 212 -16.13 13.00 -21.17
CA SER A 212 -16.20 14.14 -22.09
C SER A 212 -16.07 13.73 -23.56
N ALA A 213 -16.65 14.54 -24.46
CA ALA A 213 -16.62 14.26 -25.90
C ALA A 213 -15.21 14.05 -26.50
N PRO A 214 -14.16 14.82 -26.11
CA PRO A 214 -12.81 14.56 -26.56
C PRO A 214 -12.29 13.18 -26.16
N LEU A 215 -12.50 12.76 -24.91
CA LEU A 215 -12.09 11.42 -24.46
C LEU A 215 -12.91 10.33 -25.15
N ALA A 216 -14.21 10.55 -25.39
CA ALA A 216 -15.06 9.61 -26.13
C ALA A 216 -14.62 9.39 -27.59
N GLN A 217 -13.76 10.27 -28.14
CA GLN A 217 -13.17 10.13 -29.48
C GLN A 217 -11.71 9.64 -29.44
N ALA A 218 -11.07 9.61 -28.27
CA ALA A 218 -9.69 9.16 -28.12
C ALA A 218 -9.54 7.67 -28.48
N PRO A 219 -8.35 7.20 -28.88
CA PRO A 219 -8.15 5.80 -29.22
C PRO A 219 -8.44 4.85 -28.05
N THR A 220 -8.87 3.62 -28.37
CA THR A 220 -9.23 2.58 -27.38
C THR A 220 -8.19 1.47 -27.25
N HIS A 221 -7.13 1.47 -28.06
CA HIS A 221 -6.04 0.49 -27.97
C HIS A 221 -5.12 0.81 -26.79
N ASN A 222 -4.48 -0.21 -26.20
CA ASN A 222 -3.55 -0.01 -25.09
C ASN A 222 -2.38 0.90 -25.53
N PRO A 223 -2.08 1.98 -24.78
CA PRO A 223 -0.96 2.85 -25.10
C PRO A 223 0.39 2.12 -24.92
N GLN A 224 1.43 2.63 -25.57
CA GLN A 224 2.80 2.14 -25.42
C GLN A 224 3.66 3.27 -24.82
N VAL A 225 3.97 3.18 -23.53
CA VAL A 225 4.76 4.18 -22.81
C VAL A 225 6.22 3.74 -22.79
N LYS A 226 7.10 4.52 -23.43
CA LYS A 226 8.54 4.25 -23.43
C LYS A 226 9.17 4.75 -22.13
N GLY A 227 10.11 4.00 -21.58
CA GLY A 227 10.92 4.42 -20.43
C GLY A 227 10.29 4.18 -19.07
N LEU A 228 9.06 3.65 -18.98
CA LEU A 228 8.48 3.22 -17.71
C LEU A 228 9.25 2.02 -17.15
N GLY A 229 9.60 2.10 -15.87
CA GLY A 229 10.38 1.11 -15.12
C GLY A 229 9.86 0.95 -13.69
N PHE A 230 10.23 -0.12 -12.99
CA PHE A 230 9.66 -0.46 -11.69
C PHE A 230 10.04 0.50 -10.54
N SER A 231 11.08 1.32 -10.72
CA SER A 231 11.42 2.41 -9.78
C SER A 231 10.57 3.66 -9.95
N HIS A 232 9.74 3.75 -11.00
CA HIS A 232 8.85 4.89 -11.18
C HIS A 232 7.62 4.76 -10.29
N LEU A 233 7.02 5.91 -9.99
CA LEU A 233 5.87 6.03 -9.10
C LEU A 233 4.61 5.40 -9.70
N ALA A 234 3.89 4.62 -8.89
CA ALA A 234 2.56 4.09 -9.20
C ALA A 234 1.45 4.98 -8.62
N TYR A 235 1.64 5.51 -7.41
CA TYR A 235 0.70 6.43 -6.77
C TYR A 235 1.35 7.26 -5.68
N VAL A 236 0.68 8.34 -5.31
CA VAL A 236 1.03 9.17 -4.16
C VAL A 236 -0.19 9.34 -3.26
N ILE A 237 -0.13 8.83 -2.02
CA ILE A 237 -1.24 8.89 -1.06
C ILE A 237 -0.89 9.85 0.07
N TYR A 238 -1.78 10.81 0.34
CA TYR A 238 -1.60 11.76 1.43
C TYR A 238 -2.05 11.20 2.77
N THR A 239 -1.17 11.26 3.77
CA THR A 239 -1.46 10.87 5.15
C THR A 239 -1.51 12.08 6.07
N SER A 240 -2.10 11.94 7.26
CA SER A 240 -2.07 12.97 8.28
C SER A 240 -0.64 13.20 8.74
N GLY A 241 -0.04 14.35 8.40
CA GLY A 241 1.28 14.70 8.90
C GLY A 241 1.22 15.07 10.38
N SER A 242 2.22 14.64 11.15
CA SER A 242 2.40 15.03 12.56
C SER A 242 2.53 16.55 12.75
N THR A 243 2.85 17.29 11.69
CA THR A 243 2.96 18.75 11.64
C THR A 243 1.64 19.45 11.30
N GLY A 244 0.53 18.72 11.18
CA GLY A 244 -0.80 19.25 10.84
C GLY A 244 -1.08 19.41 9.35
N LEU A 245 -0.04 19.47 8.50
CA LEU A 245 -0.17 19.47 7.05
C LEU A 245 -0.05 18.03 6.49
N PRO A 246 -0.98 17.59 5.62
CA PRO A 246 -0.88 16.31 4.95
C PRO A 246 0.45 16.14 4.17
N LYS A 247 1.00 14.92 4.13
CA LYS A 247 2.23 14.61 3.38
C LYS A 247 1.96 13.50 2.38
N GLY A 248 2.42 13.67 1.14
CA GLY A 248 2.33 12.65 0.10
C GLY A 248 3.36 11.54 0.28
N VAL A 249 2.90 10.31 0.45
CA VAL A 249 3.76 9.11 0.43
C VAL A 249 3.83 8.61 -1.01
N MET A 250 5.04 8.65 -1.57
CA MET A 250 5.31 8.21 -2.94
C MET A 250 5.60 6.71 -2.95
N VAL A 251 4.86 5.94 -3.76
CA VAL A 251 5.02 4.49 -3.85
C VAL A 251 5.40 4.10 -5.27
N GLU A 252 6.52 3.40 -5.40
CA GLU A 252 7.02 2.87 -6.67
C GLU A 252 6.26 1.62 -7.12
N HIS A 253 6.28 1.35 -8.43
CA HIS A 253 5.74 0.12 -9.00
C HIS A 253 6.35 -1.16 -8.41
N ARG A 254 7.63 -1.15 -8.03
CA ARG A 254 8.34 -2.27 -7.38
C ARG A 254 7.63 -2.71 -6.10
N GLY A 255 7.39 -1.77 -5.20
CA GLY A 255 6.71 -2.05 -3.92
C GLY A 255 5.27 -2.51 -4.12
N LEU A 256 4.53 -1.83 -5.00
CA LEU A 256 3.16 -2.22 -5.33
C LEU A 256 3.09 -3.62 -5.94
N ARG A 257 3.99 -3.96 -6.88
CA ARG A 257 3.97 -5.28 -7.51
C ARG A 257 4.30 -6.39 -6.52
N ASN A 258 5.31 -6.18 -5.68
CA ASN A 258 5.64 -7.13 -4.62
C ASN A 258 4.44 -7.39 -3.68
N LEU A 259 3.74 -6.32 -3.28
CA LEU A 259 2.52 -6.45 -2.48
C LEU A 259 1.42 -7.25 -3.20
N LEU A 260 1.21 -7.00 -4.49
CA LEU A 260 0.19 -7.69 -5.27
C LEU A 260 0.51 -9.17 -5.46
N ASP A 261 1.78 -9.52 -5.67
CA ASP A 261 2.21 -10.92 -5.79
C ASP A 261 1.92 -11.70 -4.50
N TRP A 262 2.36 -11.18 -3.35
CA TRP A 262 2.04 -11.77 -2.06
C TRP A 262 0.52 -11.88 -1.84
N TYR A 263 -0.23 -10.82 -2.15
CA TYR A 263 -1.66 -10.77 -1.87
C TYR A 263 -2.46 -11.74 -2.75
N LEU A 264 -2.06 -11.92 -4.01
CA LEU A 264 -2.65 -12.91 -4.91
C LEU A 264 -2.35 -14.35 -4.49
N GLU A 265 -1.14 -14.61 -4.00
CA GLU A 265 -0.74 -15.92 -3.48
C GLU A 265 -1.49 -16.26 -2.19
N ASP A 266 -1.53 -15.33 -1.23
CA ASP A 266 -2.13 -15.55 0.10
C ASP A 266 -3.64 -15.76 0.03
N LEU A 267 -4.35 -14.97 -0.78
CA LEU A 267 -5.81 -15.10 -0.92
C LEU A 267 -6.25 -16.10 -1.99
N ALA A 268 -5.32 -16.55 -2.85
CA ALA A 268 -5.59 -17.44 -3.98
C ALA A 268 -6.81 -16.97 -4.79
N PHE A 269 -6.79 -15.73 -5.29
CA PHE A 269 -7.88 -15.21 -6.13
C PHE A 269 -7.90 -15.90 -7.50
N HIS A 270 -9.11 -16.18 -7.98
CA HIS A 270 -9.35 -16.79 -9.28
C HIS A 270 -10.37 -16.01 -10.10
N ALA A 271 -10.39 -16.29 -11.42
CA ALA A 271 -11.46 -15.83 -12.28
C ALA A 271 -12.82 -16.32 -11.75
N GLY A 272 -13.81 -15.43 -11.71
CA GLY A 272 -15.14 -15.70 -11.16
C GLY A 272 -15.32 -15.36 -9.68
N ASP A 273 -14.25 -15.07 -8.94
CA ASP A 273 -14.36 -14.49 -7.60
C ASP A 273 -14.94 -13.07 -7.66
N ALA A 274 -15.44 -12.59 -6.53
CA ALA A 274 -15.94 -11.23 -6.38
C ALA A 274 -15.33 -10.54 -5.16
N VAL A 275 -14.92 -9.29 -5.34
CA VAL A 275 -14.38 -8.44 -4.26
C VAL A 275 -15.30 -7.24 -4.06
N LEU A 276 -15.72 -7.00 -2.83
CA LEU A 276 -16.47 -5.79 -2.47
C LEU A 276 -15.50 -4.67 -2.07
N LEU A 277 -15.57 -3.55 -2.77
CA LEU A 277 -14.84 -2.34 -2.44
C LEU A 277 -15.72 -1.38 -1.62
N ALA A 278 -15.49 -1.36 -0.31
CA ALA A 278 -16.19 -0.47 0.62
C ALA A 278 -15.28 0.62 1.25
N SER A 279 -13.96 0.48 1.11
CA SER A 279 -12.98 1.46 1.57
C SER A 279 -12.79 2.60 0.57
N SER A 280 -12.25 3.73 1.03
CA SER A 280 -11.88 4.85 0.17
C SER A 280 -10.52 4.60 -0.49
N TYR A 281 -10.41 4.84 -1.79
CA TYR A 281 -9.17 4.72 -2.56
C TYR A 281 -8.11 5.79 -2.21
N ASN A 282 -8.46 6.75 -1.36
CA ASN A 282 -7.53 7.71 -0.76
C ASN A 282 -6.66 7.08 0.35
N PHE A 283 -6.91 5.83 0.74
CA PHE A 283 -6.10 5.06 1.67
C PHE A 283 -5.39 3.91 0.96
N ASP A 284 -4.14 3.67 1.32
CA ASP A 284 -3.22 2.67 0.74
C ASP A 284 -3.71 1.22 0.88
N LEU A 285 -4.52 0.94 1.90
CA LEU A 285 -5.23 -0.32 2.08
C LEU A 285 -6.04 -0.74 0.83
N THR A 286 -6.55 0.22 0.06
CA THR A 286 -7.55 -0.02 -0.98
C THR A 286 -6.93 -0.50 -2.29
N GLN A 287 -5.68 -0.14 -2.60
CA GLN A 287 -5.06 -0.38 -3.90
C GLN A 287 -4.97 -1.86 -4.27
N LYS A 288 -4.55 -2.71 -3.33
CA LYS A 288 -4.50 -4.16 -3.55
C LYS A 288 -5.88 -4.77 -3.79
N ASN A 289 -6.91 -4.24 -3.13
CA ASN A 289 -8.30 -4.66 -3.28
C ASN A 289 -8.91 -4.24 -4.64
N ILE A 290 -8.32 -3.26 -5.33
CA ILE A 290 -8.72 -2.86 -6.68
C ILE A 290 -7.95 -3.69 -7.72
N LEU A 291 -6.63 -3.67 -7.64
CA LEU A 291 -5.77 -4.17 -8.73
C LEU A 291 -5.69 -5.70 -8.76
N ALA A 292 -5.58 -6.37 -7.61
CA ALA A 292 -5.45 -7.82 -7.56
C ALA A 292 -6.62 -8.57 -8.24
N PRO A 293 -7.90 -8.30 -7.93
CA PRO A 293 -9.00 -9.00 -8.61
C PRO A 293 -9.03 -8.73 -10.12
N LEU A 294 -8.71 -7.51 -10.55
CA LEU A 294 -8.66 -7.13 -11.97
C LEU A 294 -7.51 -7.79 -12.74
N MET A 295 -6.47 -8.25 -12.05
CA MET A 295 -5.34 -8.95 -12.66
C MET A 295 -5.63 -10.42 -12.96
N VAL A 296 -6.68 -11.00 -12.37
CA VAL A 296 -6.99 -12.44 -12.45
C VAL A 296 -8.37 -12.78 -13.02
N GLY A 297 -9.13 -11.78 -13.45
CA GLY A 297 -10.44 -11.99 -14.07
C GLY A 297 -11.60 -12.05 -13.05
N ALA A 298 -11.39 -11.60 -11.83
CA ALA A 298 -12.45 -11.48 -10.81
C ALA A 298 -13.31 -10.23 -11.04
N THR A 299 -14.46 -10.15 -10.37
CA THR A 299 -15.37 -9.01 -10.44
C THR A 299 -15.19 -8.08 -9.24
N LEU A 300 -15.06 -6.79 -9.48
CA LEU A 300 -15.03 -5.77 -8.43
C LEU A 300 -16.42 -5.17 -8.25
N HIS A 301 -16.98 -5.24 -7.05
CA HIS A 301 -18.26 -4.64 -6.68
C HIS A 301 -18.01 -3.35 -5.90
N LEU A 302 -18.43 -2.21 -6.44
CA LEU A 302 -18.36 -0.94 -5.72
C LEU A 302 -19.57 -0.80 -4.81
N ALA A 303 -19.31 -0.66 -3.52
CA ALA A 303 -20.39 -0.42 -2.58
C ALA A 303 -20.96 0.99 -2.77
N ALA A 304 -22.28 1.17 -2.59
CA ALA A 304 -22.88 2.50 -2.63
C ALA A 304 -22.30 3.42 -1.54
N GLU A 305 -22.40 4.73 -1.74
CA GLU A 305 -22.10 5.74 -0.72
C GLU A 305 -23.41 6.44 -0.29
N PRO A 306 -23.76 6.46 1.02
CA PRO A 306 -23.03 5.87 2.13
C PRO A 306 -23.04 4.33 2.11
N PHE A 307 -21.99 3.71 2.65
CA PHE A 307 -21.89 2.25 2.76
C PHE A 307 -23.00 1.72 3.67
N ASN A 308 -23.87 0.85 3.14
CA ASN A 308 -24.90 0.18 3.91
C ASN A 308 -24.67 -1.34 3.86
N PRO A 309 -24.08 -1.95 4.90
CA PRO A 309 -23.84 -3.39 4.94
C PRO A 309 -25.14 -4.20 4.84
N GLY A 310 -26.25 -3.68 5.39
CA GLY A 310 -27.54 -4.37 5.36
C GLY A 310 -28.12 -4.54 3.96
N ALA A 311 -27.71 -3.69 3.00
CA ALA A 311 -28.13 -3.81 1.60
C ALA A 311 -27.34 -4.87 0.81
N ILE A 312 -26.24 -5.40 1.36
CA ILE A 312 -25.38 -6.40 0.70
C ILE A 312 -25.76 -7.82 1.14
N VAL A 313 -26.28 -7.97 2.36
CA VAL A 313 -26.65 -9.28 2.94
C VAL A 313 -28.13 -9.63 2.71
N ALA A 314 -28.94 -8.66 2.29
CA ALA A 314 -30.37 -8.83 1.97
C ALA A 314 -30.58 -9.29 0.53
#